data_AF-A0A2E0IDA0-F1
#
_entry.id   AF-A0A2E0IDA0-F1
#
_cell.length_a   1.000
_cell.length_b   1.000
_cell.length_c   1.000
_cell.angle_alpha   90.00
_cell.angle_beta   90.00
_cell.angle_gamma   90.00
#
_symmetry.space_group_name_H-M   'P 1'
#
loop_
_entity.id
_entity.type
_entity.pdbx_description
1 polymer ?
#
loop_
_entity_poly.entity_id
_entity_poly.type
_entity_poly.pdbx_seq_one_letter_code
_entity_poly.pdbx_strand_id
1 'polypeptide(L)'
;MVLNSLNLILSILIATCLVILQETMSNMFWLISVDMPVTIGVFVSTYFSNLLLMNGGGAIPIVALIAVGFLIAYTVAKILLIWINVSKANAYALAGAAAIMAIVLLMPLAFYNLDVLAGGRSILGKTILVFFGLVSGYYFGKSLEKQRV
;
A
#
# COMPACT_ATOMS: atom_id res chain seq x y z
N MET A 1 14.37 17.05 10.05
CA MET A 1 14.74 15.63 9.87
C MET A 1 13.71 14.70 10.53
N VAL A 2 13.42 14.85 11.83
CA VAL A 2 12.40 14.04 12.55
C VAL A 2 10.99 14.14 11.94
N LEU A 3 10.57 15.34 11.52
CA LEU A 3 9.23 15.57 10.94
C LEU A 3 9.03 14.86 9.59
N ASN A 4 10.08 14.76 8.78
CA ASN A 4 10.07 14.04 7.51
C ASN A 4 9.98 12.53 7.73
N SER A 5 10.69 12.00 8.74
CA SER A 5 10.61 10.59 9.13
C SER A 5 9.22 10.22 9.67
N LEU A 6 8.60 11.10 10.47
CA LEU A 6 7.23 10.90 10.96
C LEU A 6 6.20 10.90 9.83
N ASN A 7 6.31 11.83 8.87
CA ASN A 7 5.44 11.85 7.69
C ASN A 7 5.59 10.59 6.83
N LEU A 8 6.80 10.03 6.75
CA LEU A 8 7.07 8.79 6.02
C LEU A 8 6.37 7.61 6.72
N ILE A 9 6.52 7.51 8.05
CA ILE A 9 5.83 6.48 8.85
C ILE A 9 4.31 6.60 8.70
N LEU A 10 3.76 7.82 8.78
CA LEU A 10 2.33 8.06 8.55
C LEU A 10 1.89 7.63 7.15
N SER A 11 2.68 7.92 6.11
CA SER A 11 2.36 7.51 4.74
C SER A 11 2.33 5.98 4.58
N ILE A 12 3.27 5.28 5.21
CA ILE A 12 3.31 3.81 5.23
C ILE A 12 2.09 3.27 5.98
N LEU A 13 1.76 3.86 7.14
CA LEU A 13 0.62 3.42 7.94
C LEU A 13 -0.71 3.63 7.21
N ILE A 14 -0.86 4.76 6.50
CA ILE A 14 -2.01 5.01 5.62
C ILE A 14 -2.05 3.96 4.48
N ALA A 15 -0.93 3.73 3.81
CA ALA A 15 -0.85 2.75 2.72
C ALA A 15 -1.24 1.35 3.20
N THR A 16 -0.67 0.90 4.32
CA THR A 16 -0.94 -0.43 4.89
C THR A 16 -2.40 -0.59 5.31
N CYS A 17 -2.98 0.40 5.96
CA CYS A 17 -4.40 0.44 6.31
C CYS A 17 -5.31 0.28 5.07
N LEU A 18 -5.02 1.06 4.02
CA LEU A 18 -5.77 1.02 2.76
C LEU A 18 -5.60 -0.30 1.99
N VAL A 19 -4.37 -0.83 1.93
CA VAL A 19 -4.09 -2.13 1.31
C VAL A 19 -4.84 -3.24 2.04
N ILE A 20 -4.75 -3.31 3.37
CA ILE A 20 -5.44 -4.33 4.17
C ILE A 20 -6.97 -4.21 4.04
N LEU A 21 -7.49 -3.00 3.89
CA LEU A 21 -8.91 -2.78 3.61
C LEU A 21 -9.31 -3.39 2.27
N GLN A 22 -8.55 -3.10 1.21
CA GLN A 22 -8.81 -3.64 -0.13
C GLN A 22 -8.67 -5.17 -0.17
N GLU A 23 -7.70 -5.72 0.54
CA GLU A 23 -7.51 -7.16 0.70
C GLU A 23 -8.71 -7.81 1.39
N THR A 24 -9.16 -7.21 2.48
CA THR A 24 -10.32 -7.72 3.24
C THR A 24 -11.59 -7.65 2.41
N MET A 25 -11.82 -6.53 1.69
CA MET A 25 -12.95 -6.40 0.77
C MET A 25 -12.91 -7.46 -0.34
N SER A 26 -11.76 -7.64 -0.98
CA SER A 26 -11.59 -8.61 -2.07
C SER A 26 -11.81 -10.05 -1.57
N ASN A 27 -11.33 -10.36 -0.37
CA ASN A 27 -11.55 -11.67 0.23
C ASN A 27 -13.04 -11.88 0.55
N MET A 28 -13.72 -10.90 1.13
CA MET A 28 -15.16 -11.00 1.41
C MET A 28 -16.00 -11.14 0.14
N PHE A 29 -15.67 -10.41 -0.92
CA PHE A 29 -16.32 -10.60 -2.22
C PHE A 29 -16.14 -12.01 -2.77
N TRP A 30 -14.93 -12.58 -2.60
CA TRP A 30 -14.70 -13.97 -2.98
C TRP A 30 -15.51 -14.94 -2.12
N LEU A 31 -15.59 -14.75 -0.79
CA LEU A 31 -16.43 -15.56 0.09
C LEU A 31 -17.91 -15.51 -0.31
N ILE A 32 -18.42 -14.32 -0.63
CA ILE A 32 -19.80 -14.15 -1.12
C ILE A 32 -20.01 -14.92 -2.44
N SER A 33 -19.02 -14.97 -3.32
CA SER A 33 -19.10 -15.70 -4.60
C SER A 33 -19.17 -17.22 -4.47
N VAL A 34 -18.80 -17.77 -3.30
CA VAL A 34 -18.85 -19.21 -2.98
C VAL A 34 -20.01 -19.49 -1.99
N ASP A 35 -21.04 -18.64 -1.99
CA ASP A 35 -22.25 -18.75 -1.16
C ASP A 35 -21.98 -18.83 0.36
N MET A 36 -20.86 -18.27 0.83
CA MET A 36 -20.63 -18.15 2.27
C MET A 36 -21.32 -16.92 2.86
N PRO A 37 -22.00 -17.04 4.02
CA PRO A 37 -22.69 -15.93 4.64
C PRO A 37 -21.69 -14.92 5.21
N VAL A 38 -21.54 -13.79 4.53
CA VAL A 38 -20.72 -12.66 5.00
C VAL A 38 -21.64 -11.58 5.56
N THR A 39 -21.53 -11.32 6.86
CA THR A 39 -22.22 -10.20 7.54
C THR A 39 -21.27 -9.03 7.74
N ILE A 40 -21.80 -7.81 7.85
CA ILE A 40 -21.03 -6.59 8.15
C ILE A 40 -20.19 -6.74 9.44
N GLY A 41 -20.70 -7.45 10.45
CA GLY A 41 -19.94 -7.74 11.67
C GLY A 41 -18.68 -8.58 11.42
N VAL A 42 -18.75 -9.54 10.49
CA VAL A 42 -17.60 -10.38 10.07
C VAL A 42 -16.61 -9.54 9.28
N PHE A 43 -17.07 -8.61 8.44
CA PHE A 43 -16.19 -7.68 7.73
C PHE A 43 -15.35 -6.85 8.70
N VAL A 44 -16.00 -6.22 9.69
CA VAL A 44 -15.31 -5.36 10.66
C VAL A 44 -14.33 -6.16 11.52
N SER A 45 -14.75 -7.32 12.05
CA SER A 45 -13.88 -8.15 12.88
C SER A 45 -12.68 -8.68 12.10
N THR A 46 -12.90 -9.12 10.86
CA THR A 46 -11.83 -9.62 9.98
C THR A 46 -10.86 -8.51 9.60
N TYR A 47 -11.34 -7.28 9.36
CA TYR A 47 -10.48 -6.15 9.06
C TYR A 47 -9.53 -5.82 10.21
N PHE A 48 -10.02 -5.72 11.44
CA PHE A 48 -9.18 -5.49 12.62
C PHE A 48 -8.25 -6.67 12.92
N SER A 49 -8.74 -7.88 12.75
CA SER A 49 -7.93 -9.10 12.88
C SER A 49 -6.80 -9.11 11.85
N ASN A 50 -7.08 -8.77 10.59
CA ASN A 50 -6.09 -8.67 9.50
C ASN A 50 -5.06 -7.57 9.77
N LEU A 51 -5.47 -6.42 10.32
CA LEU A 51 -4.53 -5.37 10.71
C LEU A 51 -3.47 -5.86 11.72
N LEU A 52 -3.84 -6.75 12.64
CA LEU A 52 -2.91 -7.31 13.62
C LEU A 52 -2.16 -8.53 13.07
N LEU A 53 -2.88 -9.50 12.51
CA LEU A 53 -2.32 -10.77 12.03
C LEU A 53 -1.39 -10.55 10.84
N MET A 54 -1.76 -9.74 9.84
CA MET A 54 -0.92 -9.54 8.65
C MET A 54 0.33 -8.68 8.93
N ASN A 55 0.37 -7.97 10.06
CA ASN A 55 1.53 -7.17 10.46
C ASN A 55 2.39 -7.83 11.54
N GLY A 56 1.82 -8.68 12.40
CA GLY A 56 2.53 -9.30 13.54
C GLY A 56 2.58 -10.83 13.53
N GLY A 57 1.71 -11.51 12.78
CA GLY A 57 1.58 -12.98 12.79
C GLY A 57 1.70 -13.65 11.40
N GLY A 58 1.82 -12.87 10.32
CA GLY A 58 1.94 -13.39 8.96
C GLY A 58 3.38 -13.77 8.60
N ALA A 59 3.55 -14.59 7.57
CA ALA A 59 4.87 -14.98 7.03
C ALA A 59 5.70 -13.77 6.58
N ILE A 60 5.03 -12.70 6.13
CA ILE A 60 5.64 -11.44 5.71
C ILE A 60 4.82 -10.29 6.30
N PRO A 61 5.42 -9.44 7.17
CA PRO A 61 4.73 -8.25 7.66
C PRO A 61 4.46 -7.28 6.51
N ILE A 62 3.18 -7.02 6.20
CA ILE A 62 2.80 -6.13 5.09
C ILE A 62 3.34 -4.71 5.32
N VAL A 63 3.32 -4.22 6.56
CA VAL A 63 3.97 -2.96 6.96
C VAL A 63 5.44 -2.93 6.56
N ALA A 64 6.21 -3.99 6.82
CA ALA A 64 7.63 -4.02 6.49
C ALA A 64 7.84 -4.03 4.97
N LEU A 65 7.02 -4.78 4.24
CA LEU A 65 7.09 -4.86 2.78
C LEU A 65 6.82 -3.49 2.14
N ILE A 66 5.74 -2.82 2.54
CA ILE A 66 5.40 -1.48 2.04
C ILE A 66 6.47 -0.47 2.45
N ALA A 67 7.00 -0.56 3.67
CA ALA A 67 8.08 0.31 4.13
C ALA A 67 9.34 0.19 3.26
N VAL A 68 9.79 -1.03 2.97
CA VAL A 68 10.96 -1.28 2.11
C VAL A 68 10.69 -0.79 0.68
N GLY A 69 9.52 -1.09 0.12
CA GLY A 69 9.13 -0.63 -1.21
C GLY A 69 9.12 0.91 -1.31
N PHE A 70 8.57 1.58 -0.31
CA PHE A 70 8.53 3.05 -0.27
C PHE A 70 9.92 3.65 -0.06
N LEU A 71 10.77 3.06 0.78
CA LEU A 71 12.15 3.54 0.97
C LEU A 71 12.93 3.53 -0.34
N ILE A 72 12.85 2.43 -1.10
CA ILE A 72 13.53 2.30 -2.39
C ILE A 72 12.94 3.31 -3.39
N ALA A 73 11.63 3.31 -3.58
CA ALA A 73 10.96 4.15 -4.56
C ALA A 73 11.14 5.65 -4.27
N TYR A 74 11.07 6.07 -3.00
CA TYR A 74 11.25 7.46 -2.61
C TYR A 74 12.70 7.92 -2.73
N THR A 75 13.67 7.02 -2.53
CA THR A 75 15.08 7.31 -2.78
C THR A 75 15.31 7.56 -4.27
N VAL A 76 14.76 6.71 -5.13
CA VAL A 76 14.82 6.88 -6.58
C VAL A 76 14.13 8.19 -7.00
N ALA A 77 12.92 8.46 -6.49
CA ALA A 77 12.19 9.70 -6.77
C ALA A 77 12.95 10.96 -6.34
N LYS A 78 13.63 10.91 -5.19
CA LYS A 78 14.47 12.01 -4.72
C LYS A 78 15.65 12.29 -5.66
N ILE A 79 16.28 11.24 -6.20
CA ILE A 79 17.36 11.39 -7.19
C ILE A 79 16.81 11.98 -8.49
N LEU A 80 15.65 11.50 -8.94
CA LEU A 80 14.99 11.93 -10.17
C LEU A 80 14.57 13.41 -10.12
N LEU A 81 14.13 13.89 -8.95
CA LEU A 81 13.80 15.30 -8.70
C LEU A 81 15.01 16.26 -8.78
N ILE A 82 16.24 15.76 -8.82
CA ILE A 82 17.44 16.60 -9.08
C ILE A 82 17.51 16.94 -10.59
N TRP A 83 17.02 16.05 -11.44
CA TRP A 83 17.13 16.14 -12.90
C TRP A 83 15.87 16.74 -13.53
N ILE A 84 14.71 16.54 -12.89
CA ILE A 84 13.41 16.94 -13.40
C ILE A 84 12.74 17.93 -12.43
N ASN A 85 12.30 19.07 -12.95
CA ASN A 85 11.59 20.10 -12.20
C ASN A 85 10.07 19.81 -12.17
N VAL A 86 9.66 18.86 -11.32
CA VAL A 86 8.25 18.50 -11.08
C VAL A 86 7.92 18.73 -9.60
N SER A 87 6.64 19.00 -9.30
CA SER A 87 6.17 19.13 -7.91
C SER A 87 6.48 17.86 -7.12
N LYS A 88 6.93 18.03 -5.88
CA LYS A 88 7.27 16.89 -5.02
C LYS A 88 6.02 16.05 -4.77
N ALA A 89 4.87 16.69 -4.62
CA ALA A 89 3.58 16.02 -4.45
C ALA A 89 3.35 14.96 -5.55
N ASN A 90 3.56 15.32 -6.81
CA ASN A 90 3.32 14.42 -7.94
C ASN A 90 4.41 13.36 -8.07
N ALA A 91 5.67 13.72 -7.85
CA ALA A 91 6.79 12.77 -7.91
C ALA A 91 6.68 11.67 -6.86
N TYR A 92 6.37 12.01 -5.61
CA TYR A 92 6.18 11.01 -4.54
C TYR A 92 4.87 10.23 -4.70
N ALA A 93 3.81 10.83 -5.26
CA ALA A 93 2.59 10.09 -5.61
C ALA A 93 2.85 8.99 -6.65
N LEU A 94 3.57 9.33 -7.74
CA LEU A 94 3.95 8.35 -8.76
C LEU A 94 4.89 7.28 -8.20
N ALA A 95 5.82 7.66 -7.32
CA ALA A 95 6.71 6.71 -6.67
C ALA A 95 5.96 5.73 -5.76
N GLY A 96 4.99 6.21 -4.98
CA GLY A 96 4.13 5.37 -4.14
C GLY A 96 3.27 4.42 -4.97
N ALA A 97 2.69 4.90 -6.07
CA ALA A 97 1.96 4.09 -7.04
C ALA A 97 2.85 2.99 -7.65
N ALA A 98 4.06 3.35 -8.10
CA ALA A 98 5.02 2.41 -8.67
C ALA A 98 5.50 1.37 -7.65
N ALA A 99 5.71 1.76 -6.39
CA ALA A 99 6.08 0.85 -5.32
C ALA A 99 5.01 -0.21 -5.06
N ILE A 100 3.73 0.21 -4.93
CA ILE A 100 2.64 -0.75 -4.74
C ILE A 100 2.43 -1.60 -6.00
N MET A 101 2.54 -1.03 -7.19
CA MET A 101 2.47 -1.78 -8.45
C MET A 101 3.54 -2.87 -8.50
N ALA A 102 4.78 -2.54 -8.15
CA ALA A 102 5.88 -3.49 -8.08
C ALA A 102 5.60 -4.58 -7.04
N ILE A 103 5.11 -4.24 -5.84
CA ILE A 103 4.75 -5.22 -4.81
C ILE A 103 3.68 -6.20 -5.33
N VAL A 104 2.62 -5.68 -5.94
CA VAL A 104 1.46 -6.47 -6.40
C VAL A 104 1.79 -7.36 -7.62
N LEU A 105 2.79 -6.99 -8.42
CA LEU A 105 3.26 -7.78 -9.56
C LEU A 105 4.35 -8.78 -9.16
N LEU A 106 5.28 -8.39 -8.30
CA LEU A 106 6.42 -9.20 -7.90
C LEU A 106 6.07 -10.23 -6.83
N MET A 107 5.09 -9.97 -5.97
CA MET A 107 4.74 -10.91 -4.90
C MET A 107 4.24 -12.26 -5.45
N PRO A 108 3.28 -12.33 -6.40
CA PRO A 108 2.91 -13.61 -7.01
C PRO A 108 4.11 -14.31 -7.68
N LEU A 109 5.00 -13.55 -8.33
CA LEU A 109 6.18 -14.09 -8.99
C LEU A 109 7.20 -14.68 -8.00
N ALA A 110 7.36 -14.04 -6.84
CA ALA A 110 8.29 -14.47 -5.80
C ALA A 110 7.78 -15.68 -4.98
N PHE A 111 6.47 -15.87 -4.88
CA PHE A 111 5.84 -16.93 -4.09
C PHE A 111 5.18 -18.02 -4.94
N TYR A 112 5.77 -18.34 -6.11
CA TYR A 112 5.28 -19.42 -6.99
C TYR A 112 3.79 -19.32 -7.36
N ASN A 113 3.32 -18.11 -7.68
CA ASN A 113 1.92 -17.76 -7.96
C ASN A 113 0.93 -18.01 -6.81
N LEU A 114 1.41 -18.09 -5.57
CA LEU A 114 0.51 -17.98 -4.43
C LEU A 114 0.01 -16.53 -4.34
N ASP A 115 -1.30 -16.35 -4.51
CA ASP A 115 -1.98 -15.07 -4.26
C ASP A 115 -2.05 -14.81 -2.75
N VAL A 116 -0.91 -14.42 -2.18
CA VAL A 116 -0.77 -13.99 -0.78
C VAL A 116 -1.61 -12.74 -0.51
N LEU A 117 -1.81 -11.91 -1.53
CA LEU A 117 -2.72 -10.79 -1.56
C LEU A 117 -3.97 -11.20 -2.37
N ALA A 118 -5.07 -11.48 -1.69
CA ALA A 118 -6.38 -11.75 -2.28
C ALA A 118 -6.87 -10.61 -3.18
N GLY A 119 -6.52 -9.36 -2.86
CA GLY A 119 -6.77 -8.18 -3.67
C GLY A 119 -5.94 -8.11 -4.95
N GLY A 120 -4.84 -8.86 -5.03
CA GLY A 120 -4.03 -9.01 -6.24
C GLY A 120 -4.58 -9.96 -7.30
N ARG A 121 -5.64 -10.73 -6.98
CA ARG A 121 -6.22 -11.78 -7.86
C ARG A 121 -6.89 -11.22 -9.11
N SER A 122 -7.42 -10.00 -9.05
CA SER A 122 -8.13 -9.36 -10.16
C SER A 122 -7.41 -8.11 -10.62
N ILE A 123 -7.52 -7.79 -11.92
CA ILE A 123 -7.01 -6.55 -12.50
C ILE A 123 -7.59 -5.31 -11.81
N LEU A 124 -8.88 -5.36 -11.44
CA LEU A 124 -9.54 -4.29 -10.68
C LEU A 124 -8.94 -4.10 -9.29
N GLY A 125 -8.62 -5.18 -8.60
CA GLY A 125 -7.98 -5.10 -7.30
C GLY A 125 -6.56 -4.50 -7.39
N LYS A 126 -5.78 -4.89 -8.41
CA LYS A 126 -4.46 -4.30 -8.67
C LYS A 126 -4.54 -2.80 -8.94
N THR A 127 -5.51 -2.31 -9.72
CA THR A 127 -5.65 -0.87 -9.99
C THR A 127 -6.03 -0.07 -8.74
N ILE A 128 -6.93 -0.61 -7.90
CA ILE A 128 -7.31 0.02 -6.62
C ILE A 128 -6.10 0.10 -5.68
N LEU A 129 -5.31 -0.98 -5.58
CA LEU A 129 -4.08 -1.00 -4.78
C LEU A 129 -3.08 0.06 -5.24
N VAL A 130 -2.85 0.18 -6.55
CA VAL A 130 -1.98 1.22 -7.13
C VAL A 130 -2.51 2.62 -6.81
N PHE A 131 -3.83 2.83 -6.87
CA PHE A 131 -4.45 4.10 -6.51
C PHE A 131 -4.22 4.45 -5.03
N PHE A 132 -4.29 3.47 -4.13
CA PHE A 132 -3.97 3.67 -2.71
C PHE A 132 -2.49 4.01 -2.49
N GLY A 133 -1.60 3.43 -3.28
CA GLY A 133 -0.19 3.82 -3.34
C GLY A 133 -0.01 5.27 -3.75
N LEU A 134 -0.77 5.70 -4.77
CA LEU A 134 -0.76 7.09 -5.23
C LEU A 134 -1.24 8.05 -4.13
N VAL A 135 -2.36 7.77 -3.48
CA VAL A 135 -2.93 8.61 -2.41
C VAL A 135 -1.95 8.76 -1.24
N SER A 136 -1.35 7.65 -0.79
CA SER A 136 -0.38 7.66 0.32
C SER A 136 0.91 8.42 -0.04
N GLY A 137 1.42 8.26 -1.25
CA GLY A 137 2.59 8.99 -1.75
C GLY A 137 2.32 10.48 -1.97
N TYR A 138 1.11 10.83 -2.41
CA TYR A 138 0.69 12.23 -2.54
C TYR A 138 0.63 12.93 -1.17
N TYR A 139 0.12 12.26 -0.14
CA TYR A 139 0.12 12.76 1.23
C TYR A 139 1.54 13.10 1.70
N PHE A 140 2.50 12.19 1.46
CA PHE A 140 3.91 12.39 1.80
C PHE A 140 4.52 13.58 1.06
N GLY A 141 4.33 13.64 -0.27
CA GLY A 141 4.88 14.71 -1.11
C GLY A 141 4.31 16.10 -0.79
N LYS A 142 3.00 16.20 -0.50
CA LYS A 142 2.37 17.45 -0.09
C LYS A 142 2.83 17.92 1.30
N SER A 143 3.02 16.98 2.23
CA SER A 143 3.55 17.30 3.56
C SER A 143 5.00 17.83 3.49
N LEU A 144 5.80 17.35 2.52
CA LEU A 144 7.14 17.85 2.22
C LEU A 144 7.17 19.25 1.56
N GLU A 145 6.15 19.60 0.79
CA GLU A 145 6.02 20.95 0.21
C GLU A 145 5.61 21.98 1.26
N LYS A 146 4.66 21.62 2.13
CA LYS A 146 4.18 22.49 3.22
C LYS A 146 5.28 22.88 4.21
N GLN A 147 6.32 22.06 4.39
CA GLN A 147 7.45 22.33 5.27
C GLN A 147 8.52 23.26 4.67
N ARG A 148 8.41 23.63 3.38
CA ARG A 148 9.38 24.49 2.70
C ARG A 148 8.97 25.97 2.64
N VAL A 149 7.78 26.29 3.16
CA VAL A 149 7.24 27.64 3.37
C VAL A 149 7.50 28.03 4.82
#